data_AF-A0A660ZY13-F1
#
_entry.id   AF-A0A660ZY13-F1
#
_cell.length_a   1.000
_cell.length_b   1.000
_cell.length_c   1.000
_cell.angle_alpha   90.00
_cell.angle_beta   90.00
_cell.angle_gamma   90.00
#
_symmetry.space_group_name_H-M   'P 1'
#
loop_
_entity.id
_entity.type
_entity.pdbx_description
1 polymer ?
#
loop_
_entity_poly.entity_id
_entity_poly.type
_entity_poly.pdbx_seq_one_letter_code
_entity_poly.pdbx_strand_id
1 'polypeptide(L)' 'MNKKERRLRLALLEHVSAVRGLPVTAQRRAVLKTVLEMYNHPSAEQVYAAVAMRQQRVSRATVYRALDTLVEMR' A
#
# COMPACT_ATOMS: atom_id res chain seq x y z
N MET A 1 11.19 10.45 5.46
CA MET A 1 10.24 9.89 6.44
C MET A 1 10.95 8.91 7.36
N ASN A 2 10.83 9.09 8.68
CA ASN A 2 11.48 8.19 9.65
C ASN A 2 10.64 6.90 9.87
N LYS A 3 11.22 5.89 10.53
CA LYS A 3 10.56 4.58 10.75
C LYS A 3 9.28 4.67 11.59
N LYS A 4 9.21 5.61 12.54
CA LYS A 4 8.05 5.84 13.41
C LYS A 4 6.89 6.46 12.60
N GLU A 5 7.20 7.45 11.79
CA GLU A 5 6.27 8.17 10.93
C GLU A 5 5.65 7.26 9.85
N ARG A 6 6.43 6.32 9.29
CA ARG A 6 5.90 5.23 8.44
C ARG A 6 4.88 4.36 9.14
N ARG A 7 5.17 3.93 10.38
CA ARG A 7 4.24 3.09 11.15
C ARG A 7 2.94 3.83 11.45
N LEU A 8 3.03 5.11 11.80
CA LEU A 8 1.85 5.95 12.07
C LEU A 8 0.98 6.11 10.81
N ARG A 9 1.58 6.42 9.65
CA ARG A 9 0.82 6.52 8.39
C ARG A 9 0.19 5.20 7.99
N LEU A 10 0.91 4.08 8.14
CA LEU A 10 0.34 2.76 7.85
C LEU A 10 -0.84 2.46 8.78
N ALA A 11 -0.69 2.67 10.09
CA ALA A 11 -1.77 2.46 11.06
C ALA A 11 -2.99 3.36 10.78
N LEU A 12 -2.75 4.63 10.41
CA LEU A 12 -3.81 5.55 10.01
C LEU A 12 -4.56 5.03 8.77
N LEU A 13 -3.85 4.60 7.74
CA LEU A 13 -4.47 4.06 6.53
C LEU A 13 -5.30 2.81 6.83
N GLU A 14 -4.79 1.90 7.67
CA GLU A 14 -5.53 0.71 8.09
C GLU A 14 -6.80 1.06 8.86
N HIS A 15 -6.73 2.05 9.76
CA HIS A 15 -7.88 2.54 10.50
C HIS A 15 -8.93 3.17 9.58
N VAL A 16 -8.52 4.10 8.70
CA VAL A 16 -9.43 4.74 7.74
C VAL A 16 -10.07 3.72 6.82
N SER A 17 -9.30 2.73 6.35
CA SER A 17 -9.83 1.62 5.54
C SER A 17 -10.91 0.86 6.29
N ALA A 18 -10.66 0.51 7.56
CA ALA A 18 -11.59 -0.23 8.38
C ALA A 18 -12.89 0.56 8.62
N VAL A 19 -12.80 1.85 8.94
CA VAL A 19 -13.97 2.73 9.13
C VAL A 19 -14.79 2.85 7.84
N ARG A 20 -14.13 2.84 6.68
CA ARG A 20 -14.79 2.93 5.36
C ARG A 20 -15.23 1.57 4.80
N GLY A 21 -15.06 0.47 5.54
CA GLY A 21 -15.41 -0.89 5.07
C GLY A 21 -14.54 -1.41 3.93
N LEU A 22 -13.37 -0.80 3.69
CA LEU A 22 -12.44 -1.20 2.63
C LEU A 22 -11.56 -2.34 3.15
N PRO A 23 -11.51 -3.50 2.46
CA PRO A 23 -10.78 -4.65 2.97
C PRO A 23 -9.27 -4.42 2.94
N VAL A 24 -8.62 -4.57 4.10
CA VAL A 24 -7.17 -4.51 4.28
C VAL A 24 -6.60 -5.92 4.37
N THR A 25 -6.41 -6.56 3.21
CA THR A 25 -5.79 -7.90 3.16
C THR A 25 -4.27 -7.81 3.35
N ALA A 26 -3.62 -8.93 3.67
CA ALA A 26 -2.16 -8.98 3.80
C ALA A 26 -1.41 -8.52 2.54
N GLN A 27 -1.97 -8.78 1.36
CA GLN A 27 -1.43 -8.31 0.08
C GLN A 27 -1.57 -6.78 -0.05
N ARG A 28 -2.76 -6.24 0.23
CA ARG A 28 -2.99 -4.78 0.18
C ARG A 28 -2.09 -4.05 1.18
N ARG A 29 -1.96 -4.56 2.41
CA ARG A 29 -1.02 -4.06 3.42
C ARG A 29 0.43 -4.02 2.90
N ALA A 30 0.86 -5.03 2.15
CA ALA A 30 2.19 -5.07 1.58
C ALA A 30 2.41 -3.99 0.50
N VAL A 31 1.38 -3.74 -0.32
CA VAL A 31 1.39 -2.63 -1.29
C VAL A 31 1.48 -1.29 -0.55
N LEU A 32 0.60 -1.03 0.43
CA LEU A 32 0.59 0.20 1.24
C LEU A 32 1.96 0.47 1.90
N LYS A 33 2.52 -0.56 2.53
CA LYS A 33 3.84 -0.48 3.16
C LYS A 33 4.93 -0.14 2.15
N THR A 34 4.90 -0.77 0.98
CA THR A 34 5.90 -0.54 -0.08
C THR A 34 5.82 0.89 -0.61
N VAL A 35 4.61 1.41 -0.85
CA VAL A 35 4.41 2.81 -1.24
C VAL A 35 4.97 3.78 -0.19
N LEU A 36 4.73 3.52 1.11
CA LEU A 36 5.24 4.35 2.20
C LEU A 36 6.77 4.27 2.40
N GLU A 37 7.43 3.25 1.85
CA GLU A 37 8.88 3.09 1.87
C GLU A 37 9.57 3.75 0.67
N MET A 38 8.83 4.00 -0.41
CA MET A 38 9.34 4.70 -1.59
C MET A 38 9.35 6.22 -1.31
N TYR A 39 10.50 6.86 -1.57
CA TYR A 39 10.71 8.29 -1.28
C TYR A 39 10.45 9.19 -2.50
N ASN A 40 9.92 8.64 -3.58
CA ASN A 40 9.63 9.32 -4.84
C ASN A 40 8.14 9.18 -5.21
N HIS A 41 7.78 9.55 -6.44
CA HIS A 41 6.47 9.29 -7.03
C HIS A 41 6.54 8.04 -7.92
N PRO A 42 6.48 6.82 -7.35
CA PRO A 42 6.63 5.61 -8.13
C PRO A 42 5.41 5.39 -9.03
N SER A 43 5.65 4.84 -10.23
CA SER A 43 4.57 4.31 -11.06
C SER A 43 3.99 3.03 -10.44
N ALA A 44 2.76 2.68 -10.83
CA ALA A 44 2.13 1.44 -10.37
C ALA A 44 2.98 0.18 -10.70
N GLU A 45 3.66 0.16 -11.85
CA GLU A 45 4.57 -0.92 -12.22
C GLU A 45 5.82 -0.96 -11.33
N GLN A 46 6.36 0.19 -10.94
CA GLN A 46 7.49 0.25 -9.98
C GLN A 46 7.07 -0.26 -8.60
N VAL A 47 5.85 0.07 -8.16
CA VAL A 47 5.29 -0.48 -6.93
C VAL A 47 5.10 -1.99 -7.06
N TYR A 48 4.55 -2.48 -8.18
CA TYR A 48 4.38 -3.90 -8.43
C TYR A 48 5.70 -4.65 -8.38
N ALA A 49 6.73 -4.18 -9.08
CA ALA A 49 8.05 -4.80 -9.06
C ALA A 49 8.62 -4.86 -7.63
N ALA A 50 8.51 -3.76 -6.87
CA ALA A 50 8.99 -3.71 -5.49
C ALA A 50 8.23 -4.66 -4.55
N VAL A 51 6.91 -4.81 -4.70
CA VAL A 51 6.11 -5.74 -3.89
C VAL A 51 6.38 -7.18 -4.30
N ALA A 52 6.45 -7.48 -5.60
CA ALA A 52 6.69 -8.82 -6.14
C ALA A 52 8.06 -9.37 -5.72
N MET A 53 9.09 -8.52 -5.63
CA MET A 53 10.39 -8.92 -5.07
C MET A 53 10.31 -9.36 -3.60
N ARG A 54 9.33 -8.87 -2.84
CA ARG A 54 9.18 -9.13 -1.40
C ARG A 54 8.12 -10.19 -1.10
N GLN A 55 7.17 -10.42 -2.00
CA GLN A 55 6.07 -11.36 -1.86
C GLN A 55 5.85 -12.14 -3.16
N GLN A 56 5.98 -13.47 -3.11
CA GLN A 56 5.88 -14.36 -4.28
C GLN A 56 4.48 -14.44 -4.94
N ARG A 57 3.44 -13.76 -4.42
CA ARG A 57 2.05 -13.93 -4.91
C ARG A 57 1.22 -12.64 -4.90
N VAL A 58 1.73 -11.56 -5.48
CA VAL A 58 0.92 -10.37 -5.80
C VAL A 58 0.70 -10.26 -7.31
N SER A 59 -0.52 -9.97 -7.74
CA SER A 59 -0.81 -9.67 -9.15
C SER A 59 -0.75 -8.16 -9.40
N ARG A 60 -0.53 -7.74 -10.65
CA ARG A 60 -0.69 -6.32 -11.04
C ARG A 60 -2.06 -5.78 -10.66
N ALA A 61 -3.14 -6.52 -10.94
CA ALA A 61 -4.50 -6.11 -10.60
C ALA A 61 -4.68 -5.86 -9.09
N THR A 62 -4.00 -6.63 -8.24
CA THR A 62 -3.98 -6.41 -6.78
C THR A 62 -3.31 -5.09 -6.43
N VAL A 63 -2.20 -4.74 -7.10
CA VAL A 63 -1.50 -3.47 -6.90
C VAL A 63 -2.36 -2.29 -7.33
N TYR A 64 -2.92 -2.32 -8.54
CA TYR A 64 -3.80 -1.24 -9.02
C TYR A 64 -4.97 -1.02 -8.07
N ARG A 65 -5.71 -2.08 -7.70
CA ARG A 65 -6.84 -1.96 -6.76
C ARG A 65 -6.42 -1.42 -5.39
N ALA A 66 -5.23 -1.78 -4.90
CA ALA A 66 -4.72 -1.26 -3.64
C ALA A 66 -4.34 0.23 -3.73
N LEU A 67 -3.82 0.67 -4.87
CA LEU A 67 -3.54 2.07 -5.15
C LEU A 67 -4.83 2.88 -5.35
N ASP A 68 -5.85 2.33 -6.01
CA ASP A 68 -7.16 2.98 -6.15
C ASP A 68 -7.80 3.22 -4.77
N THR A 69 -7.77 2.21 -3.91
CA THR A 69 -8.19 2.32 -2.51
C THR A 69 -7.45 3.44 -1.76
N LEU A 70 -6.16 3.69 -2.04
CA LEU A 70 -5.42 4.82 -1.46
C LEU A 70 -5.89 6.18 -2.00
N VAL A 71 -6.25 6.26 -3.27
CA VAL A 71 -6.75 7.50 -3.89
C VAL A 71 -8.14 7.84 -3.35
N GLU A 72 -8.99 6.83 -3.18
CA GLU A 72 -10.33 6.98 -2.56
C GLU A 72 -10.27 7.45 -1.11
N MET A 73 -9.13 7.27 -0.42
CA MET A 73 -8.91 7.76 0.95
C MET A 73 -8.62 9.26 1.07
N ARG A 74 -8.45 9.98 -0.06
CA ARG A 74 -8.34 11.45 -0.04
C ARG A 74 -9.57 12.13 0.58
#